data_AF-A0A7R9LM82-F1
#
_entry.id   AF-A0A7R9LM82-F1
#
_cell.length_a   1.000
_cell.length_b   1.000
_cell.length_c   1.000
_cell.angle_alpha   90.00
_cell.angle_beta   90.00
_cell.angle_gamma   90.00
#
_symmetry.space_group_name_H-M   'P 1'
#
loop_
_entity.id
_entity.type
_entity.pdbx_description
1 polymer ?
#
loop_
_entity_poly.entity_id
_entity_poly.type
_entity_poly.pdbx_seq_one_letter_code
_entity_poly.pdbx_strand_id
1 'polypeptide(L)'
;MHIQSTKPDTVGAALVDSPVGLAAYLLEKFSTWTNPDYVTKSDGALTQKFTMDELLTNVMIYWTSNNVASSMRFYKETMAKFYELQLDQIPVSESVPAAVADFPHELMRGSRALNAYQYRNLVQYTDMPRGGHFGAFEEPKLMSDDIKSFARKVLDLEAIERSKQKTTK
;
A
#
# COMPACT_ATOMS: atom_id res chain seq x y z
N MET A 1 5.36 2.24 13.08
CA MET A 1 4.64 1.06 13.64
C MET A 1 5.48 0.34 14.71
N HIS A 2 6.13 1.08 15.61
CA HIS A 2 7.14 0.51 16.52
C HIS A 2 6.58 -0.54 17.50
N ILE A 3 5.44 -0.27 18.14
CA ILE A 3 4.85 -1.19 19.13
C ILE A 3 4.41 -2.52 18.51
N GLN A 4 3.88 -2.49 17.28
CA GLN A 4 3.48 -3.70 16.55
C GLN A 4 4.69 -4.57 16.19
N SER A 5 5.82 -3.96 15.86
CA SER A 5 7.07 -4.67 15.54
C SER A 5 7.76 -5.32 16.73
N THR A 6 7.33 -5.04 17.96
CA THR A 6 8.05 -5.49 19.18
C THR A 6 7.16 -6.25 20.14
N LYS A 7 5.97 -5.73 20.44
CA LYS A 7 5.01 -6.25 21.42
C LYS A 7 3.58 -6.34 20.84
N PRO A 8 3.38 -7.01 19.69
CA PRO A 8 2.08 -7.07 19.01
C PRO A 8 0.99 -7.68 19.89
N ASP A 9 1.30 -8.74 20.64
CA ASP A 9 0.35 -9.40 21.54
C ASP A 9 -0.08 -8.52 22.72
N THR A 10 0.78 -7.61 23.18
CA THR A 10 0.46 -6.69 24.28
C THR A 10 -0.53 -5.62 23.83
N VAL A 11 -0.24 -4.92 22.73
CA VAL A 11 -1.18 -3.91 22.19
C VAL A 11 -2.44 -4.58 21.62
N GLY A 12 -2.29 -5.74 20.99
CA GLY A 12 -3.39 -6.51 20.42
C GLY A 12 -4.41 -6.94 21.47
N ALA A 13 -3.98 -7.35 22.67
CA ALA A 13 -4.90 -7.72 23.75
C ALA A 13 -5.88 -6.59 24.12
N ALA A 14 -5.41 -5.34 24.14
CA ALA A 14 -6.27 -4.19 24.42
C ALA A 14 -7.25 -3.90 23.27
N LEU A 15 -6.84 -4.10 22.03
CA LEU A 15 -7.66 -3.81 20.84
C LEU A 15 -8.72 -4.89 20.57
N VAL A 16 -8.45 -6.13 20.95
CA VAL A 16 -9.43 -7.23 20.85
C VAL A 16 -10.63 -7.03 21.77
N ASP A 17 -10.40 -6.46 22.96
CA ASP A 17 -11.44 -6.35 24.00
C ASP A 17 -12.22 -5.02 23.94
N SER A 18 -11.80 -4.07 23.12
CA SER A 18 -12.42 -2.75 23.01
C SER A 18 -12.76 -2.38 21.57
N PRO A 19 -14.04 -2.37 21.17
CA PRO A 19 -14.43 -1.99 19.82
C PRO A 19 -14.13 -0.50 19.53
N VAL A 20 -14.24 0.36 20.54
CA VAL A 20 -13.85 1.77 20.44
C VAL A 20 -12.34 1.91 20.30
N GLY A 21 -11.57 1.15 21.06
CA GLY A 21 -10.11 1.12 20.95
C GLY A 21 -9.64 0.66 19.58
N LEU A 22 -10.23 -0.42 19.05
CA LEU A 22 -9.96 -0.93 17.71
C LEU A 22 -10.30 0.10 16.64
N ALA A 23 -11.51 0.68 16.70
CA ALA A 23 -11.95 1.68 15.73
C ALA A 23 -11.02 2.90 15.75
N ALA A 24 -10.71 3.46 16.91
CA ALA A 24 -9.80 4.60 17.01
C ALA A 24 -8.41 4.27 16.44
N TYR A 25 -7.89 3.08 16.71
CA TYR A 25 -6.58 2.64 16.24
C TYR A 25 -6.49 2.51 14.71
N LEU A 26 -7.54 1.98 14.08
CA LEU A 26 -7.60 1.78 12.63
C LEU A 26 -7.96 3.09 11.90
N LEU A 27 -8.99 3.80 12.37
CA LEU A 27 -9.52 4.98 11.69
C LEU A 27 -8.54 6.15 11.67
N GLU A 28 -7.69 6.31 12.70
CA GLU A 28 -6.64 7.33 12.66
C GLU A 28 -5.72 7.17 11.42
N LYS A 29 -5.51 5.94 10.93
CA LYS A 29 -4.72 5.69 9.72
C LYS A 29 -5.45 6.17 8.46
N PHE A 30 -6.76 5.90 8.38
CA PHE A 30 -7.61 6.41 7.30
C PHE A 30 -7.70 7.95 7.28
N SER A 31 -7.42 8.62 8.39
CA SER A 31 -7.23 10.07 8.41
C SER A 31 -5.83 10.45 7.90
N THR A 32 -4.79 10.18 8.70
CA THR A 32 -3.43 10.69 8.47
C THR A 32 -2.80 10.17 7.18
N TRP A 33 -3.04 8.91 6.81
CA TRP A 33 -2.40 8.29 5.64
C TRP A 33 -3.13 8.61 4.33
N THR A 34 -4.34 9.14 4.40
CA THR A 34 -5.06 9.70 3.24
C THR A 34 -4.51 11.08 2.91
N ASN A 35 -4.37 11.94 3.92
CA ASN A 35 -3.72 13.23 3.80
C ASN A 35 -3.15 13.67 5.16
N PRO A 36 -1.83 13.98 5.25
CA PRO A 36 -1.23 14.40 6.51
C PRO A 36 -1.84 15.67 7.11
N ASP A 37 -2.46 16.54 6.31
CA ASP A 37 -3.11 17.76 6.80
C ASP A 37 -4.38 17.47 7.62
N TYR A 38 -4.95 16.26 7.49
CA TYR A 38 -6.18 15.87 8.18
C TYR A 38 -6.00 15.75 9.70
N VAL A 39 -4.77 15.63 10.20
CA VAL A 39 -4.48 15.63 11.65
C VAL A 39 -4.92 16.90 12.37
N THR A 40 -5.09 18.00 11.63
CA THR A 40 -5.54 19.29 12.18
C THR A 40 -7.06 19.44 12.19
N LYS A 41 -7.80 18.51 11.60
CA LYS A 41 -9.26 18.54 11.52
C LYS A 41 -9.85 17.92 12.77
N SER A 42 -10.87 18.56 13.34
CA SER A 42 -11.50 18.13 14.59
C SER A 42 -12.13 16.74 14.52
N ASP A 43 -12.54 16.31 13.33
CA ASP A 43 -13.14 15.00 13.02
C ASP A 43 -12.17 14.07 12.27
N GLY A 44 -10.90 14.48 12.13
CA GLY A 44 -9.89 13.77 11.33
C GLY A 44 -10.23 13.68 9.83
N ALA A 45 -11.24 14.41 9.35
CA ALA A 45 -11.70 14.38 7.95
C ALA A 45 -11.99 12.96 7.40
N LEU A 46 -12.39 12.02 8.28
CA LEU A 46 -12.60 10.61 7.93
C LEU A 46 -13.59 10.42 6.77
N THR A 47 -14.59 11.29 6.69
CA THR A 47 -15.65 11.22 5.67
C THR A 47 -15.38 12.04 4.41
N GLN A 48 -14.15 12.56 4.21
CA GLN A 48 -13.81 13.28 2.97
C GLN A 48 -13.57 12.36 1.78
N LYS A 49 -13.03 11.16 2.02
CA LYS A 49 -12.75 10.16 0.98
C LYS A 49 -13.60 8.90 1.07
N PHE A 50 -14.11 8.61 2.25
CA PHE A 50 -14.84 7.38 2.54
C PHE A 50 -16.18 7.68 3.16
N THR A 51 -17.13 6.79 3.00
CA THR A 51 -18.33 6.75 3.83
C THR A 51 -18.03 6.10 5.18
N MET A 52 -18.88 6.36 6.19
CA MET A 52 -18.70 5.71 7.48
C MET A 52 -18.93 4.18 7.39
N ASP A 53 -19.84 3.72 6.53
CA ASP A 53 -20.09 2.30 6.31
C ASP A 53 -18.87 1.58 5.72
N GLU A 54 -18.18 2.21 4.78
CA GLU A 54 -16.93 1.71 4.21
C GLU A 54 -15.82 1.55 5.26
N LEU A 55 -15.64 2.58 6.08
CA LEU A 55 -14.67 2.57 7.17
C LEU A 55 -15.01 1.53 8.25
N LEU A 56 -16.26 1.50 8.69
CA LEU A 56 -16.74 0.55 9.68
C LEU A 56 -16.75 -0.88 9.14
N THR A 57 -16.96 -1.10 7.84
CA THR A 57 -16.80 -2.41 7.22
C THR A 57 -15.36 -2.91 7.40
N ASN A 58 -14.36 -2.07 7.18
CA ASN A 58 -12.96 -2.44 7.44
C ASN A 58 -12.73 -2.76 8.92
N VAL A 59 -13.20 -1.92 9.83
CA VAL A 59 -13.11 -2.17 11.29
C VAL A 59 -13.79 -3.50 11.67
N MET A 60 -14.97 -3.78 11.09
CA MET A 60 -15.74 -4.99 11.38
C MET A 60 -15.03 -6.25 10.90
N ILE A 61 -14.30 -6.22 9.77
CA ILE A 61 -13.47 -7.36 9.35
C ILE A 61 -12.45 -7.72 10.44
N TYR A 62 -11.82 -6.73 11.07
CA TYR A 62 -10.88 -6.98 12.18
C TYR A 62 -11.60 -7.45 13.45
N TRP A 63 -12.73 -6.81 13.78
CA TRP A 63 -13.50 -7.08 15.00
C TRP A 63 -14.09 -8.49 14.98
N THR A 64 -14.89 -8.83 13.96
CA THR A 64 -15.62 -10.12 13.92
C THR A 64 -14.70 -11.31 13.70
N SER A 65 -13.56 -11.10 13.05
CA SER A 65 -12.56 -12.15 12.83
C SER A 65 -11.57 -12.28 13.99
N ASN A 66 -11.61 -11.37 14.97
CA ASN A 66 -10.70 -11.32 16.11
C ASN A 66 -9.21 -11.42 15.71
N ASN A 67 -8.80 -10.70 14.67
CA ASN A 67 -7.51 -10.92 14.00
C ASN A 67 -6.50 -9.77 14.17
N VAL A 68 -6.82 -8.72 14.92
CA VAL A 68 -5.95 -7.54 15.09
C VAL A 68 -4.59 -7.89 15.69
N ALA A 69 -4.54 -8.79 16.68
CA ALA A 69 -3.26 -9.24 17.25
C ALA A 69 -2.44 -10.03 16.22
N SER A 70 -3.08 -10.95 15.49
CA SER A 70 -2.39 -11.74 14.46
C SER A 70 -1.89 -10.90 13.29
N SER A 71 -2.64 -9.89 12.84
CA SER A 71 -2.19 -8.99 11.78
C SER A 71 -0.98 -8.17 12.23
N MET A 72 -0.91 -7.80 13.52
CA MET A 72 0.23 -7.06 14.06
C MET A 72 1.51 -7.90 14.18
N ARG A 73 1.39 -9.22 14.41
CA ARG A 73 2.55 -10.13 14.47
C ARG A 73 3.35 -10.12 13.16
N PHE A 74 2.71 -9.84 12.02
CA PHE A 74 3.40 -9.64 10.74
C PHE A 74 4.54 -8.61 10.86
N TYR A 75 4.30 -7.47 11.52
CA TYR A 75 5.33 -6.44 11.68
C TYR A 75 6.50 -6.89 12.55
N LYS A 76 6.25 -7.71 13.58
CA LYS A 76 7.32 -8.27 14.41
C LYS A 76 8.19 -9.24 13.62
N GLU A 77 7.57 -10.07 12.79
CA GLU A 77 8.31 -11.07 12.00
C GLU A 77 9.06 -10.46 10.81
N THR A 78 8.54 -9.37 10.24
CA THR A 78 9.07 -8.81 8.98
C THR A 78 9.96 -7.60 9.18
N MET A 79 9.55 -6.60 9.97
CA MET A 79 10.25 -5.31 9.99
C MET A 79 11.69 -5.42 10.50
N ALA A 80 11.93 -6.21 11.55
CA ALA A 80 13.29 -6.41 12.07
C ALA A 80 14.20 -7.08 11.01
N LYS A 81 13.72 -8.18 10.41
CA LYS A 81 14.48 -8.94 9.42
C LYS A 81 14.66 -8.20 8.10
N PHE A 82 13.67 -7.41 7.69
CA PHE A 82 13.70 -6.69 6.41
C PHE A 82 14.87 -5.70 6.35
N TYR A 83 15.09 -4.95 7.42
CA TYR A 83 16.23 -4.02 7.51
C TYR A 83 17.54 -4.71 7.89
N GLU A 84 17.52 -5.71 8.78
CA GLU A 84 18.72 -6.47 9.17
C GLU A 84 19.36 -7.18 7.97
N LEU A 85 18.52 -7.75 7.10
CA LEU A 85 18.95 -8.44 5.88
C LEU A 85 19.09 -7.50 4.68
N GLN A 86 18.90 -6.19 4.85
CA GLN A 86 18.99 -5.17 3.80
C GLN A 86 18.16 -5.50 2.56
N LEU A 87 16.99 -6.12 2.75
CA LEU A 87 16.13 -6.54 1.64
C LEU A 87 15.56 -5.35 0.87
N ASP A 88 15.50 -4.18 1.52
CA ASP A 88 15.16 -2.90 0.92
C ASP A 88 16.18 -2.39 -0.10
N GLN A 89 17.41 -2.93 -0.09
CA GLN A 89 18.49 -2.54 -0.99
C GLN A 89 18.64 -3.46 -2.20
N ILE A 90 17.92 -4.58 -2.24
CA ILE A 90 18.01 -5.57 -3.31
C ILE A 90 17.05 -5.16 -4.43
N PRO A 91 17.52 -4.77 -5.63
CA PRO A 91 16.64 -4.39 -6.72
C PRO A 91 15.84 -5.58 -7.26
N VAL A 92 14.62 -5.31 -7.70
CA VAL A 92 13.79 -6.25 -8.46
C VAL A 92 14.43 -6.49 -9.83
N SER A 93 14.48 -7.77 -10.23
CA SER A 93 15.10 -8.23 -11.47
C SER A 93 14.50 -7.62 -12.73
N GLU A 94 15.32 -7.46 -13.77
CA GLU A 94 14.91 -7.03 -15.10
C GLU A 94 13.91 -7.98 -15.79
N SER A 95 13.87 -9.24 -15.36
CA SER A 95 12.94 -10.24 -15.92
C SER A 95 11.49 -10.04 -15.47
N VAL A 96 11.24 -9.14 -14.51
CA VAL A 96 9.90 -8.89 -13.97
C VAL A 96 9.47 -7.46 -14.34
N PRO A 97 8.50 -7.30 -15.26
CA PRO A 97 7.92 -6.00 -15.55
C PRO A 97 7.29 -5.38 -14.31
N ALA A 98 7.57 -4.12 -14.05
CA ALA A 98 7.09 -3.38 -12.90
C ALA A 98 6.38 -2.08 -13.29
N ALA A 99 5.49 -1.62 -12.42
CA ALA A 99 4.85 -0.32 -12.49
C ALA A 99 4.83 0.35 -11.13
N VAL A 100 4.89 1.68 -11.13
CA VAL A 100 4.74 2.51 -9.93
C VAL A 100 3.63 3.53 -10.17
N ALA A 101 2.64 3.53 -9.28
CA ALA A 101 1.63 4.58 -9.15
C ALA A 101 2.00 5.44 -7.93
N ASP A 102 2.49 6.65 -8.18
CA ASP A 102 3.04 7.54 -7.16
C ASP A 102 1.98 8.54 -6.68
N PHE A 103 1.30 8.21 -5.58
CA PHE A 103 0.26 9.03 -4.96
C PHE A 103 0.84 10.19 -4.14
N PRO A 104 0.31 11.42 -4.26
CA PRO A 104 0.97 12.60 -3.72
C PRO A 104 1.10 12.61 -2.19
N HIS A 105 0.18 11.97 -1.47
CA HIS A 105 0.16 11.91 0.00
C HIS A 105 0.62 10.57 0.58
N GLU A 106 1.23 9.69 -0.22
CA GLU A 106 1.82 8.45 0.28
C GLU A 106 2.95 8.75 1.31
N LEU A 107 3.07 7.90 2.33
CA LEU A 107 4.01 8.04 3.44
C LEU A 107 5.46 7.81 3.00
N MET A 108 5.67 6.82 2.12
CA MET A 108 6.99 6.36 1.70
C MET A 108 7.20 6.56 0.20
N ARG A 109 7.09 7.82 -0.25
CA ARG A 109 7.34 8.17 -1.66
C ARG A 109 8.82 8.10 -1.99
N GLY A 110 9.17 7.22 -2.92
CA GLY A 110 10.50 7.19 -3.55
C GLY A 110 10.55 8.15 -4.73
N SER A 111 11.70 8.79 -4.98
CA SER A 111 11.88 9.56 -6.21
C SER A 111 11.78 8.64 -7.43
N ARG A 112 11.39 9.19 -8.59
CA ARG A 112 11.35 8.42 -9.85
C ARG A 112 12.68 7.74 -10.17
N ALA A 113 13.80 8.40 -9.88
CA ALA A 113 15.14 7.84 -10.07
C ALA A 113 15.41 6.65 -9.14
N LEU A 114 15.02 6.75 -7.87
CA LEU A 114 15.16 5.65 -6.91
C LEU A 114 14.27 4.46 -7.31
N ASN A 115 13.04 4.72 -7.73
CA ASN A 115 12.14 3.67 -8.24
C ASN A 115 12.69 2.99 -9.49
N ALA A 116 13.27 3.75 -10.44
CA ALA A 116 13.90 3.15 -11.63
C ALA A 116 15.17 2.34 -11.29
N TYR A 117 15.88 2.69 -10.22
CA TYR A 117 16.98 1.87 -9.71
C TYR A 117 16.47 0.58 -9.05
N GLN A 118 15.43 0.69 -8.23
CA GLN A 118 14.87 -0.42 -7.47
C GLN A 118 14.12 -1.41 -8.36
N TYR A 119 13.40 -0.94 -9.38
CA TYR A 119 12.67 -1.75 -10.35
C TYR A 119 13.37 -1.67 -11.71
N ARG A 120 14.24 -2.64 -12.00
CA ARG A 120 15.12 -2.55 -13.18
C ARG A 120 14.38 -2.62 -14.52
N ASN A 121 13.19 -3.23 -14.54
CA ASN A 121 12.27 -3.22 -15.67
C ASN A 121 11.00 -2.42 -15.34
N LEU A 122 11.16 -1.12 -15.08
CA LEU A 122 10.06 -0.20 -14.82
C LEU A 122 9.37 0.22 -16.12
N VAL A 123 8.30 -0.48 -16.49
CA VAL A 123 7.52 -0.26 -17.72
C VAL A 123 6.61 0.95 -17.60
N GLN A 124 6.13 1.25 -16.39
CA GLN A 124 5.22 2.37 -16.15
C GLN A 124 5.57 3.09 -14.86
N TYR A 125 5.59 4.42 -14.92
CA TYR A 125 5.62 5.29 -13.76
C TYR A 125 4.54 6.35 -13.96
N THR A 126 3.63 6.47 -13.00
CA THR A 126 2.50 7.40 -13.07
C THR A 126 2.53 8.32 -11.87
N ASP A 127 2.74 9.61 -12.12
CA ASP A 127 2.51 10.67 -11.13
C ASP A 127 1.00 10.85 -10.95
N MET A 128 0.43 10.34 -9.85
CA MET A 128 -1.00 10.43 -9.61
C MET A 128 -1.42 11.85 -9.24
N PRO A 129 -2.56 12.35 -9.73
CA PRO A 129 -2.96 13.74 -9.50
C PRO A 129 -3.47 14.01 -8.07
N ARG A 130 -3.89 12.96 -7.34
CA ARG A 130 -4.46 13.03 -5.98
C ARG A 130 -4.51 11.63 -5.34
N GLY A 131 -4.70 11.60 -4.03
CA GLY A 131 -4.80 10.39 -3.21
C GLY A 131 -3.58 10.20 -2.31
N GLY A 132 -3.70 9.30 -1.34
CA GLY A 132 -2.67 8.91 -0.39
C GLY A 132 -2.41 7.41 -0.40
N HIS A 133 -2.28 6.86 0.80
CA HIS A 133 -1.84 5.47 1.00
C HIS A 133 -2.83 4.42 0.51
N PHE A 134 -4.14 4.68 0.63
CA PHE A 134 -5.18 3.74 0.25
C PHE A 134 -5.65 3.99 -1.19
N GLY A 135 -4.72 4.20 -2.13
CA GLY A 135 -5.03 4.70 -3.48
C GLY A 135 -6.14 3.95 -4.24
N ALA A 136 -6.27 2.63 -4.05
CA ALA A 136 -7.36 1.84 -4.65
C ALA A 136 -8.74 2.13 -4.02
N PHE A 137 -8.77 2.45 -2.73
CA PHE A 137 -9.99 2.74 -1.97
C PHE A 137 -10.37 4.22 -2.05
N GLU A 138 -9.37 5.12 -2.05
CA GLU A 138 -9.57 6.56 -2.18
C GLU A 138 -9.90 6.98 -3.62
N GLU A 139 -9.22 6.40 -4.61
CA GLU A 139 -9.30 6.80 -6.01
C GLU A 139 -9.40 5.58 -6.94
N PRO A 140 -10.47 4.77 -6.80
CA PRO A 140 -10.60 3.47 -7.46
C PRO A 140 -10.47 3.57 -8.98
N LYS A 141 -11.00 4.64 -9.59
CA LYS A 141 -10.90 4.84 -11.02
C LYS A 141 -9.45 5.07 -11.46
N LEU A 142 -8.71 5.95 -10.78
CA LEU A 142 -7.31 6.25 -11.10
C LEU A 142 -6.46 4.98 -11.00
N MET A 143 -6.58 4.24 -9.89
CA MET A 143 -5.86 2.98 -9.70
C MET A 143 -6.22 1.94 -10.77
N SER A 144 -7.52 1.76 -11.05
CA SER A 144 -7.96 0.74 -12.00
C SER A 144 -7.53 1.04 -13.45
N ASP A 145 -7.54 2.32 -13.85
CA ASP A 145 -7.12 2.73 -15.19
C ASP A 145 -5.61 2.56 -15.36
N ASP A 146 -4.83 2.84 -14.31
CA ASP A 146 -3.38 2.67 -14.30
C ASP A 146 -2.94 1.20 -14.40
N ILE A 147 -3.58 0.32 -13.61
CA ILE A 147 -3.36 -1.13 -13.68
C ILE A 147 -3.69 -1.67 -15.07
N LYS A 148 -4.82 -1.24 -15.66
CA LYS A 148 -5.21 -1.65 -17.02
C LYS A 148 -4.22 -1.15 -18.07
N SER A 149 -3.73 0.09 -17.93
CA SER A 149 -2.69 0.64 -18.80
C SER A 149 -1.40 -0.19 -18.72
N PHE A 150 -0.95 -0.51 -17.51
CA PHE A 150 0.24 -1.34 -17.29
C PHE A 150 0.08 -2.73 -17.91
N ALA A 151 -1.03 -3.41 -17.65
CA ALA A 151 -1.31 -4.73 -18.20
C ALA A 151 -1.26 -4.75 -19.74
N ARG A 152 -1.82 -3.74 -20.41
CA ARG A 152 -1.74 -3.61 -21.88
C ARG A 152 -0.30 -3.45 -22.35
N LYS A 153 0.47 -2.55 -21.73
CA LYS A 153 1.89 -2.33 -22.08
C LYS A 153 2.71 -3.61 -21.97
N VAL A 154 2.51 -4.41 -20.91
CA VAL A 154 3.20 -5.70 -20.74
C VAL A 154 2.82 -6.67 -21.85
N LEU A 155 1.52 -6.83 -22.15
CA LEU A 155 1.06 -7.72 -23.21
C LEU A 155 1.60 -7.33 -24.59
N ASP A 156 1.68 -6.03 -24.89
CA ASP A 156 2.24 -5.52 -26.13
C ASP A 156 3.74 -5.81 -26.25
N LEU A 157 4.49 -5.61 -25.15
CA LEU A 157 5.92 -5.94 -25.10
C LEU A 157 6.17 -7.44 -25.35
N GLU A 158 5.41 -8.32 -24.69
CA GLU A 158 5.53 -9.76 -24.92
C GLU A 158 5.16 -10.16 -26.37
N ALA A 159 4.18 -9.50 -26.99
CA ALA A 159 3.81 -9.75 -28.38
C ALA A 159 4.97 -9.36 -29.34
N ILE A 160 5.65 -8.26 -29.05
CA ILE A 160 6.83 -7.80 -29.79
C ILE A 160 8.00 -8.79 -29.62
N GLU A 161 8.25 -9.28 -28.41
CA GLU A 161 9.32 -10.26 -28.17
C GLU A 161 9.04 -11.60 -28.88
N ARG A 162 7.79 -12.08 -28.81
CA ARG A 162 7.36 -13.29 -29.51
C ARG A 162 7.50 -13.18 -31.03
N SER A 163 7.23 -12.00 -31.60
CA SER A 163 7.39 -11.80 -33.06
C SER A 163 8.86 -11.79 -33.47
N LYS A 164 9.74 -11.14 -32.71
CA LYS A 164 11.19 -11.14 -32.95
C LYS A 164 11.80 -12.55 -32.93
N GLN A 165 11.36 -13.41 -32.02
CA GLN A 165 11.85 -14.79 -31.93
C GLN A 165 11.44 -15.68 -33.13
N LYS A 166 10.32 -15.36 -33.80
CA LYS A 166 9.85 -16.09 -34.99
C LYS A 166 10.63 -15.73 -36.25
N THR A 167 11.17 -14.52 -36.34
CA THR A 167 11.90 -14.04 -37.54
C THR A 167 13.37 -14.45 -37.56
N THR A 168 13.92 -14.89 -36.42
CA THR A 168 15.33 -15.31 -36.27
C THR A 168 15.53 -16.82 -36.40
N LYS A 169 14.47 -17.58 -36.72
CA LYS A 169 14.50 -19.02 -37.06
C LYS A 169 14.16 -19.19 -38.53
#